data_AF-A0A967G5H2-F1
#
_entry.id   AF-A0A967G5H2-F1
#
_cell.length_a   1.000
_cell.length_b   1.000
_cell.length_c   1.000
_cell.angle_alpha   90.00
_cell.angle_beta   90.00
_cell.angle_gamma   90.00
#
_symmetry.space_group_name_H-M   'P 1'
#
loop_
_entity.id
_entity.type
_entity.pdbx_description
1 polymer ?
#
loop_
_entity_poly.entity_id
_entity_poly.type
_entity_poly.pdbx_seq_one_letter_code
_entity_poly.pdbx_strand_id
1 'polypeptide(L)'
;NPSLHTGACERNSQRIPDSLYDYAKVYMISYPPLGAGTAEKPNAREAFIREFNKGGLLGLFYGHGNTHQLAHEVLFSSPYVGRINNGRMLPF
;
A
#
# COMPACT_ATOMS: atom_id res chain seq x y z
N ASN A 1 7.11 8.54 15.75
CA ASN A 1 8.29 7.73 15.35
C ASN A 1 7.85 6.80 14.22
N PRO A 2 8.39 6.92 12.99
CA PRO A 2 8.01 6.09 11.84
C PRO A 2 8.11 4.58 12.08
N SER A 3 9.10 4.14 12.88
CA SER A 3 9.34 2.71 13.13
C SER A 3 8.20 2.03 13.90
N LEU A 4 7.40 2.77 14.68
CA LEU A 4 6.20 2.24 15.34
C LEU A 4 5.14 1.78 14.32
N HIS A 5 5.06 2.43 13.16
CA HIS A 5 4.03 2.15 12.16
C HIS A 5 4.54 1.25 11.03
N THR A 6 5.84 1.25 10.74
CA THR A 6 6.41 0.44 9.63
C THR A 6 7.14 -0.81 10.09
N GLY A 7 7.47 -0.94 11.37
CA GLY A 7 8.35 -2.00 11.87
C GLY A 7 7.83 -3.43 11.65
N ALA A 8 6.52 -3.65 11.67
CA ALA A 8 5.94 -4.96 11.34
C ALA A 8 6.15 -5.34 9.86
N CYS A 9 6.03 -4.37 8.96
CA CYS A 9 6.28 -4.57 7.53
C CYS A 9 7.77 -4.84 7.26
N GLU A 10 8.66 -4.06 7.87
CA GLU A 10 10.12 -4.23 7.69
C GLU A 10 10.61 -5.59 8.18
N ARG A 11 10.16 -6.03 9.36
CA ARG A 11 10.51 -7.36 9.89
C ARG A 11 10.05 -8.52 9.00
N ASN A 12 8.94 -8.37 8.29
CA ASN A 12 8.50 -9.40 7.33
C ASN A 12 9.33 -9.36 6.05
N SER A 13 9.71 -8.18 5.56
CA SER A 13 10.60 -8.09 4.39
C SER A 13 11.95 -8.76 4.62
N GLN A 14 12.46 -8.76 5.85
CA GLN A 14 13.70 -9.47 6.22
C GLN A 14 13.59 -11.01 6.17
N ARG A 15 12.37 -11.57 6.06
CA ARG A 15 12.14 -13.02 5.98
C ARG A 15 11.91 -13.51 4.55
N ILE A 16 11.73 -12.59 3.61
CA ILE A 16 11.54 -12.91 2.21
C ILE A 16 12.94 -12.81 1.55
N PRO A 17 13.39 -13.82 0.79
CA PRO A 17 14.68 -13.75 0.11
C PRO A 17 14.67 -12.67 -0.97
N ASP A 18 15.54 -11.68 -0.85
CA ASP A 18 15.75 -10.61 -1.83
C ASP A 18 16.44 -11.10 -3.12
N SER A 19 17.06 -12.28 -3.08
CA SER A 19 17.64 -12.95 -4.25
C SER A 19 16.61 -13.54 -5.22
N LEU A 20 15.36 -13.70 -4.79
CA LEU A 20 14.28 -14.31 -5.58
C LEU A 20 13.17 -13.33 -5.95
N TYR A 21 12.99 -12.25 -5.20
CA TYR A 21 11.86 -11.35 -5.34
C TYR A 21 12.27 -9.88 -5.19
N ASP A 22 11.71 -9.04 -6.06
CA ASP A 22 11.74 -7.59 -5.90
C ASP A 22 10.64 -7.11 -4.95
N TYR A 23 10.89 -6.00 -4.25
CA TYR A 23 9.92 -5.38 -3.34
C TYR A 23 9.41 -4.05 -3.89
N ALA A 24 8.09 -3.87 -3.83
CA ALA A 24 7.46 -2.56 -3.88
C ALA A 24 6.96 -2.18 -2.47
N LYS A 25 7.60 -1.20 -1.83
CA LYS A 25 7.22 -0.72 -0.49
C LYS A 25 6.52 0.64 -0.60
N VAL A 26 5.25 0.70 -0.21
CA VAL A 26 4.46 1.96 -0.16
C VAL A 26 4.13 2.28 1.30
N TYR A 27 4.90 3.18 1.91
CA TYR A 27 4.67 3.62 3.29
C TYR A 27 3.87 4.93 3.32
N MET A 28 2.64 4.88 3.83
CA MET A 28 1.77 6.06 3.92
C MET A 28 2.35 7.20 4.75
N ILE A 29 3.27 6.93 5.68
CA ILE A 29 3.95 7.98 6.46
C ILE A 29 4.85 8.86 5.58
N SER A 30 5.28 8.37 4.42
CA SER A 30 6.10 9.11 3.46
C SER A 30 5.30 10.07 2.58
N TYR A 31 3.97 10.12 2.74
CA TYR A 31 3.09 10.97 1.94
C TYR A 31 2.31 11.92 2.87
N PRO A 32 2.48 13.24 2.73
CA PRO A 32 1.69 14.20 3.48
C PRO A 32 0.24 14.25 2.97
N PRO A 33 -0.74 14.63 3.83
CA PRO A 33 -2.07 14.98 3.36
C PRO A 33 -2.04 16.25 2.50
N LEU A 34 -2.97 16.37 1.54
CA LEU A 34 -2.99 17.50 0.60
C LEU A 34 -3.61 18.79 1.15
N GLY A 35 -4.23 18.76 2.33
CA GLY A 35 -4.91 19.92 2.88
C GLY A 35 -5.00 19.89 4.41
N ALA A 36 -5.20 21.06 4.99
CA ALA A 36 -5.48 21.18 6.41
C ALA A 36 -6.82 20.50 6.75
N GLY A 37 -6.84 19.68 7.80
CA GLY A 37 -8.04 19.00 8.28
C GLY A 37 -8.44 17.73 7.53
N THR A 38 -7.67 17.30 6.52
CA THR A 38 -7.88 15.98 5.89
C THR A 38 -6.79 15.00 6.29
N ALA A 39 -7.21 13.76 6.57
CA ALA A 39 -6.31 12.63 6.76
C ALA A 39 -5.95 11.95 5.42
N GLU A 40 -6.61 12.33 4.32
CA GLU A 40 -6.43 11.67 3.03
C GLU A 40 -5.03 11.89 2.45
N LYS A 41 -4.44 10.79 1.97
CA LYS A 41 -3.11 10.77 1.36
C LYS A 41 -3.20 10.29 -0.09
N PRO A 42 -3.75 11.10 -1.01
CA PRO A 42 -3.96 10.68 -2.39
C PRO A 42 -2.66 10.32 -3.11
N ASN A 43 -1.53 10.96 -2.80
CA ASN A 43 -0.24 10.56 -3.39
C ASN A 43 0.20 9.15 -2.96
N ALA A 44 -0.17 8.71 -1.75
CA ALA A 44 0.05 7.32 -1.33
C ALA A 44 -0.85 6.35 -2.09
N ARG A 45 -2.12 6.73 -2.32
CA ARG A 45 -3.08 5.98 -3.15
C ARG A 45 -2.58 5.83 -4.59
N GLU A 46 -2.10 6.90 -5.19
CA GLU A 46 -1.53 6.87 -6.54
C GLU A 46 -0.30 5.96 -6.61
N ALA A 47 0.59 6.04 -5.62
CA ALA A 47 1.74 5.14 -5.54
C ALA A 47 1.30 3.67 -5.39
N PHE A 48 0.34 3.39 -4.50
CA PHE A 48 -0.21 2.04 -4.33
C PHE A 48 -0.80 1.50 -5.62
N ILE A 49 -1.71 2.23 -6.28
CA ILE A 49 -2.34 1.80 -7.54
C ILE A 49 -1.30 1.59 -8.63
N ARG A 50 -0.32 2.49 -8.75
CA ARG A 50 0.76 2.36 -9.73
C ARG A 50 1.57 1.09 -9.51
N GLU A 51 2.00 0.81 -8.28
CA GLU A 51 2.78 -0.40 -7.99
C GLU A 51 1.93 -1.67 -8.13
N PHE A 52 0.68 -1.66 -7.67
CA PHE A 52 -0.24 -2.79 -7.81
C PHE A 52 -0.50 -3.12 -9.30
N ASN A 53 -0.59 -2.10 -10.15
CA ASN A 53 -0.78 -2.26 -11.60
C ASN A 53 0.43 -2.82 -12.34
N LYS A 54 1.63 -2.81 -11.75
CA LYS A 54 2.79 -3.54 -12.31
C LYS A 54 2.64 -5.06 -12.19
N GLY A 55 1.71 -5.52 -11.34
CA GLY A 55 1.56 -6.92 -11.00
C GLY A 55 2.54 -7.36 -9.91
N GLY A 56 2.21 -8.47 -9.24
CA GLY A 56 3.05 -9.03 -8.19
C GLY A 56 2.57 -10.41 -7.77
N LEU A 57 3.40 -11.11 -7.01
CA LEU A 57 3.09 -12.43 -6.48
C LEU A 57 2.27 -12.36 -5.17
N LEU A 58 2.60 -11.42 -4.28
CA LEU A 58 2.04 -11.32 -2.94
C LEU A 58 1.82 -9.86 -2.54
N GLY A 59 0.64 -9.53 -2.02
CA GLY A 59 0.31 -8.24 -1.44
C GLY A 59 0.18 -8.30 0.08
N LEU A 60 1.01 -7.53 0.81
CA LEU A 60 0.93 -7.47 2.27
C LEU A 60 0.49 -6.08 2.74
N PHE A 61 -0.61 -6.02 3.48
CA PHE A 61 -1.12 -4.79 4.08
C PHE A 61 -0.94 -4.81 5.61
N TYR A 62 -0.38 -3.72 6.13
CA TYR A 62 -0.24 -3.48 7.57
C TYR A 62 -0.88 -2.14 7.93
N GLY A 63 -1.94 -2.19 8.73
CA GLY A 63 -2.68 -1.00 9.15
C GLY A 63 -4.11 -1.37 9.55
N HIS A 64 -4.89 -0.35 9.89
CA HIS A 64 -6.32 -0.51 10.11
C HIS A 64 -7.08 -0.30 8.80
N GLY A 65 -8.26 -0.90 8.70
CA GLY A 65 -9.16 -0.74 7.57
C GLY A 65 -10.58 -1.04 8.01
N ASN A 66 -11.51 -0.94 7.08
CA ASN A 66 -12.88 -1.42 7.25
C ASN A 66 -13.30 -2.25 6.04
N THR A 67 -14.57 -2.65 5.98
CA THR A 67 -15.12 -3.48 4.90
C THR A 67 -14.98 -2.90 3.49
N HIS A 68 -14.76 -1.59 3.36
CA HIS A 68 -14.74 -0.88 2.08
C HIS A 68 -13.48 -0.06 1.84
N GLN A 69 -12.53 -0.05 2.79
CA GLN A 69 -11.28 0.70 2.64
C GLN A 69 -10.09 0.12 3.39
N LEU A 70 -8.92 0.27 2.79
CA LEU A 70 -7.61 0.14 3.42
C LEU A 70 -7.17 1.50 3.95
N ALA A 71 -6.74 1.54 5.22
CA ALA A 71 -6.35 2.74 5.97
C ALA A 71 -7.50 3.73 6.22
N HIS A 72 -7.48 4.39 7.38
CA HIS A 72 -8.43 5.48 7.68
C HIS A 72 -8.18 6.69 6.77
N GLU A 73 -6.93 6.87 6.37
CA GLU A 73 -6.41 7.88 5.44
C GLU A 73 -6.78 7.58 3.96
N VAL A 74 -7.68 6.63 3.73
CA VAL A 74 -8.26 6.27 2.43
C VAL A 74 -7.17 5.91 1.40
N LEU A 75 -6.33 4.92 1.73
CA LEU A 75 -5.29 4.43 0.81
C LEU A 75 -5.93 3.83 -0.44
N PHE A 76 -6.93 2.97 -0.25
CA PHE A 76 -7.64 2.30 -1.33
C PHE A 76 -9.04 1.95 -0.85
N SER A 77 -10.07 2.14 -1.67
CA SER A 77 -11.47 1.92 -1.32
C SER A 77 -12.26 1.43 -2.53
N SER A 78 -13.47 0.93 -2.33
CA SER A 78 -14.30 0.30 -3.38
C SER A 78 -14.40 1.11 -4.69
N PRO A 79 -14.56 2.46 -4.68
CA PRO A 79 -14.58 3.25 -5.91
C PRO A 79 -13.30 3.18 -6.76
N TYR A 80 -12.16 2.82 -6.16
CA TYR A 80 -10.88 2.74 -6.86
C TYR A 80 -10.59 1.36 -7.46
N VAL A 81 -11.44 0.35 -7.24
CA VAL A 81 -11.25 -1.00 -7.80
C VAL A 81 -11.14 -0.96 -9.32
N GLY A 82 -11.94 -0.13 -9.99
CA GLY A 82 -11.88 0.05 -11.45
C GLY A 82 -10.57 0.66 -11.97
N ARG A 83 -9.69 1.13 -11.09
CA ARG A 83 -8.36 1.68 -11.46
C ARG A 83 -7.27 0.60 -11.50
N ILE A 84 -7.59 -0.62 -11.06
CA ILE A 84 -6.67 -1.75 -11.13
C ILE A 84 -6.64 -2.30 -12.57
N ASN A 85 -5.44 -2.35 -13.13
CA ASN A 85 -5.16 -2.77 -14.50
C ASN A 85 -3.83 -3.54 -14.58
N ASN A 86 -3.68 -4.57 -13.75
CA ASN A 86 -2.54 -5.51 -13.74
C ASN A 86 -2.76 -6.75 -14.64
N GLY A 87 -3.78 -6.73 -15.51
CA GLY A 87 -4.11 -7.85 -16.39
C GLY A 87 -4.40 -9.13 -15.59
N ARG A 88 -3.58 -10.17 -15.80
CA ARG A 88 -3.67 -11.45 -15.06
C ARG A 88 -2.59 -11.62 -13.99
N MET A 89 -1.88 -10.55 -13.65
CA MET A 89 -0.81 -10.55 -12.66
C MET A 89 -1.36 -10.15 -11.28
N LEU A 90 -2.24 -11.01 -10.75
CA LEU A 90 -3.00 -10.76 -9.53
C LEU A 90 -2.21 -11.28 -8.31
N PRO A 91 -1.76 -10.39 -7.40
CA PRO A 91 -1.13 -10.83 -6.15
C PRO A 91 -2.13 -11.57 -5.25
N PHE A 92 -1.64 -12.54 -4.48
CA PHE A 92 -2.38 -13.13 -3.36
C PHE A 92 -2.44 -12.21 -2.15
#